data_AF-A0A1S3JEP3-F1
#
_entry.id   AF-A0A1S3JEP3-F1
#
_cell.length_a   1.000
_cell.length_b   1.000
_cell.length_c   1.000
_cell.angle_alpha   90.00
_cell.angle_beta   90.00
_cell.angle_gamma   90.00
#
_symmetry.space_group_name_H-M   'P 1'
#
loop_
_entity.id
_entity.type
_entity.pdbx_description
1 polymer ?
#
loop_
_entity_poly.entity_id
_entity_poly.type
_entity_poly.pdbx_seq_one_letter_code
_entity_poly.pdbx_strand_id
1 'polypeptide(L)'
;MAAPGGLGATSTMQLQNVHNLTNIEDMQKAFAQLCSEEESLNQELEDLQEHQTAIETKMLSLHKMLPNLQLLHTDSRQLSSMVSFTSTLAENVSGKVRQLDLAKSHVTACMQRVEDVLDLKFCTDGVQTALQNEDYEQAAAHIHRFLSLDENVLRMTEGSNEGSTLDTSFQLLHEAESKLKKIVHKNFDAAVHSKDVASVERFFKIFPLINLHDEGLTKFSKYLSAQISETAETNLNQALSVKSSDKRSTVIFADTITLLFEGIARVVEIHQPLVETYY
;
A
#
# COMPACT_ATOMS: atom_id res chain seq x y z
N MET A 1 -0.61 0.86 -70.63
CA MET A 1 0.45 1.35 -71.54
C MET A 1 0.60 0.31 -72.63
N ALA A 2 0.09 0.63 -73.81
CA ALA A 2 0.23 -0.18 -75.01
C ALA A 2 1.65 -0.04 -75.55
N ALA A 3 2.33 -1.16 -75.76
CA ALA A 3 3.53 -1.24 -76.57
C ALA A 3 3.21 -2.17 -77.76
N PRO A 4 3.32 -1.67 -79.01
CA PRO A 4 3.04 -2.40 -80.23
C PRO A 4 4.29 -3.16 -80.69
N GLY A 5 4.15 -4.35 -81.27
CA GLY A 5 5.30 -5.19 -81.59
C GLY A 5 5.08 -6.20 -82.72
N GLY A 6 4.72 -5.70 -83.90
CA GLY A 6 5.48 -5.96 -85.14
C GLY A 6 5.87 -7.35 -85.63
N LEU A 7 5.35 -8.48 -85.11
CA LEU A 7 5.82 -9.83 -85.54
C LEU A 7 5.00 -10.49 -86.65
N GLY A 8 3.85 -9.93 -87.06
CA GLY A 8 2.98 -10.56 -88.07
C GLY A 8 3.27 -10.18 -89.53
N ALA A 9 4.08 -9.15 -89.77
CA ALA A 9 4.24 -8.56 -91.12
C ALA A 9 5.46 -9.09 -91.90
N THR A 10 6.44 -9.71 -91.25
CA THR A 10 7.66 -10.20 -91.90
C THR A 10 7.46 -11.57 -92.55
N SER A 11 6.79 -12.52 -91.90
CA SER A 11 6.62 -13.88 -92.43
C SER A 11 5.76 -13.96 -93.71
N THR A 12 4.82 -13.03 -93.90
CA THR A 12 3.97 -13.01 -95.11
C THR A 12 4.64 -12.32 -96.30
N MET A 13 5.58 -11.38 -96.07
CA MET A 13 6.31 -10.71 -97.15
C MET A 13 7.40 -11.57 -97.81
N GLN A 14 7.92 -12.60 -97.13
CA GLN A 14 9.00 -13.43 -97.69
C GLN A 14 8.49 -14.60 -98.56
N LEU A 15 7.34 -15.19 -98.24
CA LEU A 15 6.82 -16.32 -99.02
C LEU A 15 6.49 -15.94 -100.48
N GLN A 16 6.06 -14.69 -100.72
CA GLN A 16 5.78 -14.17 -102.07
C GLN A 16 7.04 -13.95 -102.92
N ASN A 17 8.21 -13.78 -102.31
CA ASN A 17 9.46 -13.57 -103.04
C ASN A 17 10.12 -14.89 -103.50
N VAL A 18 9.75 -16.04 -102.92
CA VAL A 18 10.33 -17.34 -103.29
C VAL A 18 10.00 -17.76 -104.72
N HIS A 19 8.83 -17.36 -105.23
CA HIS A 19 8.37 -17.71 -106.58
C HIS A 19 9.02 -16.92 -107.73
N ASN A 20 9.81 -15.87 -107.45
CA ASN A 20 10.43 -15.02 -108.50
C ASN A 20 11.96 -15.14 -108.58
N LEU A 21 12.56 -16.10 -107.87
CA LEU A 21 14.01 -16.28 -107.81
C LEU A 21 14.50 -17.07 -109.03
N THR A 22 14.96 -16.39 -110.08
CA THR A 22 15.49 -17.04 -111.31
C THR A 22 17.03 -17.06 -111.35
N ASN A 23 17.71 -16.52 -110.32
CA ASN A 23 19.16 -16.42 -110.21
C ASN A 23 19.67 -17.15 -108.96
N ILE A 24 20.76 -17.91 -109.08
CA ILE A 24 21.27 -18.81 -108.03
C ILE A 24 21.71 -18.04 -106.78
N GLU A 25 22.27 -16.83 -106.93
CA GLU A 25 22.67 -15.98 -105.80
C GLU A 25 21.48 -15.45 -105.00
N ASP A 26 20.36 -15.15 -105.65
CA ASP A 26 19.17 -14.65 -104.97
C ASP A 26 18.46 -15.78 -104.22
N MET A 27 18.46 -17.01 -104.76
CA MET A 27 17.99 -18.20 -104.03
C MET A 27 18.83 -18.45 -102.77
N GLN A 28 20.14 -18.30 -102.85
CA GLN A 28 21.04 -18.46 -101.70
C GLN A 28 20.80 -17.40 -100.62
N LYS A 29 20.51 -16.14 -101.01
CA LYS A 29 20.18 -15.07 -100.05
C LYS A 29 18.82 -15.29 -99.38
N ALA A 30 17.79 -15.68 -100.14
CA ALA A 30 16.48 -16.00 -99.58
C ALA A 30 16.54 -17.22 -98.65
N PHE A 31 17.34 -18.24 -99.01
CA PHE A 31 17.60 -19.39 -98.15
C PHE A 31 18.33 -19.00 -96.86
N ALA A 32 19.38 -18.18 -96.93
CA ALA A 32 20.09 -17.69 -95.75
C ALA A 32 19.20 -16.83 -94.84
N GLN A 33 18.31 -16.03 -95.42
CA GLN A 33 17.34 -15.24 -94.67
C GLN A 33 16.30 -16.11 -93.97
N LEU A 34 15.76 -17.13 -94.65
CA LEU A 34 14.86 -18.10 -94.04
C LEU A 34 15.55 -18.90 -92.93
N CYS A 35 16.81 -19.31 -93.11
CA CYS A 35 17.58 -19.96 -92.05
C CYS A 35 17.79 -19.04 -90.84
N SER A 36 18.07 -17.75 -91.06
CA SER A 36 18.20 -16.78 -89.97
C SER A 36 16.88 -16.51 -89.25
N GLU A 37 15.76 -16.49 -89.98
CA GLU A 37 14.43 -16.37 -89.35
C GLU A 37 14.06 -17.64 -88.59
N GLU A 38 14.33 -18.82 -89.13
CA GLU A 38 14.14 -20.10 -88.45
C GLU A 38 14.95 -20.16 -87.15
N GLU A 39 16.21 -19.72 -87.17
CA GLU A 39 17.07 -19.68 -85.99
C GLU A 39 16.55 -18.67 -84.94
N SER A 40 16.10 -17.48 -85.37
CA SER A 40 15.47 -16.50 -84.48
C SER A 40 14.16 -17.01 -83.88
N LEU A 41 13.33 -17.69 -84.67
CA LEU A 41 12.05 -18.23 -84.21
C LEU A 41 12.26 -19.40 -83.25
N ASN A 42 13.25 -20.25 -83.53
CA ASN A 42 13.63 -21.33 -82.62
C ASN A 42 14.15 -20.79 -81.29
N GLN A 43 14.93 -19.71 -81.30
CA GLN A 43 15.41 -19.08 -80.09
C GLN A 43 14.26 -18.48 -79.25
N GLU A 44 13.30 -17.80 -79.89
CA GLU A 44 12.11 -17.28 -79.20
C GLU A 44 11.23 -18.42 -78.65
N LEU A 45 11.13 -19.53 -79.37
CA LEU A 45 10.40 -20.72 -78.93
C LEU A 45 11.08 -21.39 -77.72
N GLU A 46 12.41 -21.47 -77.74
CA GLU A 46 13.21 -22.03 -76.64
C GLU A 46 13.09 -21.18 -75.38
N ASP A 47 13.15 -19.85 -75.51
CA ASP A 47 12.89 -18.91 -74.41
C ASP A 47 11.48 -19.08 -73.84
N LEU A 48 10.45 -19.15 -74.70
CA LEU A 48 9.06 -19.36 -74.26
C LEU A 48 8.88 -20.70 -73.55
N GLN A 49 9.55 -21.75 -74.03
CA GLN A 49 9.51 -23.08 -73.43
C GLN A 49 10.21 -23.09 -72.06
N GLU A 50 11.35 -22.40 -71.92
CA GLU A 50 12.02 -22.22 -70.63
C GLU A 50 11.11 -21.46 -69.64
N HIS A 51 10.45 -20.39 -70.09
CA HIS A 51 9.49 -19.66 -69.25
C HIS A 51 8.31 -20.54 -68.82
N GLN A 52 7.77 -21.36 -69.71
CA GLN A 52 6.70 -22.29 -69.38
C GLN A 52 7.15 -23.30 -68.32
N THR A 53 8.31 -23.93 -68.49
CA THR A 53 8.84 -24.90 -67.51
C THR A 53 9.14 -24.25 -66.15
N ALA A 54 9.63 -23.01 -66.13
CA ALA A 54 9.84 -22.24 -64.90
C ALA A 54 8.52 -21.92 -64.18
N ILE A 55 7.47 -21.57 -64.91
CA ILE A 55 6.14 -21.31 -64.36
C ILE A 55 5.52 -22.60 -63.81
N GLU A 56 5.60 -23.71 -64.54
CA GLU A 56 5.10 -25.01 -64.10
C GLU A 56 5.80 -25.45 -62.81
N THR A 57 7.12 -25.27 -62.71
CA THR A 57 7.89 -25.59 -61.49
C THR A 57 7.45 -24.75 -60.29
N LYS A 58 7.24 -23.43 -60.48
CA LYS A 58 6.73 -22.54 -59.43
C LYS A 58 5.30 -22.92 -59.01
N MET A 59 4.44 -23.28 -59.97
CA MET A 59 3.08 -23.72 -59.71
C MET A 59 3.03 -25.03 -58.92
N LEU A 60 3.89 -26.00 -59.25
CA LEU A 60 4.04 -27.24 -58.48
C LEU A 60 4.53 -26.99 -57.06
N SER A 61 5.50 -26.09 -56.89
CA SER A 61 5.97 -25.67 -55.55
C SER A 61 4.86 -25.03 -54.72
N LEU A 62 4.05 -24.15 -55.33
CA LEU A 62 2.91 -23.51 -54.66
C LEU A 62 1.85 -24.54 -54.28
N HIS A 63 1.53 -25.47 -55.19
CA HIS A 63 0.59 -26.55 -54.94
C HIS A 63 1.03 -27.43 -53.77
N LYS A 64 2.34 -27.71 -53.66
CA LYS A 64 2.92 -28.45 -52.53
C LYS A 64 2.84 -27.68 -51.19
N MET A 65 2.83 -26.34 -51.21
CA MET A 65 2.69 -25.52 -50.00
C MET A 65 1.25 -25.30 -49.56
N LEU A 66 0.28 -25.47 -50.46
CA LEU A 66 -1.15 -25.23 -50.19
C LEU A 66 -1.69 -26.04 -48.98
N PRO A 67 -1.38 -27.34 -48.80
CA PRO A 67 -1.81 -28.10 -47.62
C PRO A 67 -1.24 -27.54 -46.30
N ASN A 68 0.00 -27.07 -46.30
CA ASN A 68 0.63 -26.49 -45.11
C ASN A 68 -0.01 -25.16 -44.73
N LEU A 69 -0.39 -24.34 -45.72
CA LEU A 69 -1.13 -23.10 -45.49
C LEU A 69 -2.55 -23.37 -44.97
N GLN A 70 -3.21 -24.42 -45.47
CA GLN A 70 -4.51 -24.84 -44.96
C GLN A 70 -4.42 -25.32 -43.51
N LEU A 71 -3.40 -26.12 -43.17
CA LEU A 71 -3.14 -26.55 -41.79
C LEU A 71 -2.84 -25.36 -40.87
N LEU A 72 -1.96 -24.46 -41.29
CA LEU A 72 -1.66 -23.23 -40.53
C LEU A 72 -2.92 -22.39 -40.31
N HIS A 73 -3.77 -22.27 -41.32
CA HIS A 73 -5.02 -21.53 -41.21
C HIS A 73 -5.98 -22.20 -40.23
N THR A 74 -6.11 -23.53 -40.24
CA THR A 74 -6.95 -24.25 -39.26
C THR A 74 -6.40 -24.12 -37.84
N ASP A 75 -5.09 -24.26 -37.67
CA ASP A 75 -4.43 -24.15 -36.35
C ASP A 75 -4.54 -22.74 -35.80
N SER A 76 -4.34 -21.72 -36.64
CA SER A 76 -4.52 -20.31 -36.26
C SER A 76 -5.96 -20.02 -35.84
N ARG A 77 -6.95 -20.63 -36.52
CA ARG A 77 -8.37 -20.47 -36.16
C ARG A 77 -8.71 -21.15 -34.85
N GLN A 78 -8.17 -22.35 -34.62
CA GLN A 78 -8.32 -23.05 -33.34
C GLN A 78 -7.66 -22.28 -32.20
N LEU A 79 -6.44 -21.76 -32.41
CA LEU A 79 -5.74 -20.95 -31.43
C LEU A 79 -6.52 -19.67 -31.10
N SER A 80 -7.03 -18.96 -32.11
CA SER A 80 -7.86 -17.78 -31.91
C SER A 80 -9.12 -18.09 -31.09
N SER A 81 -9.76 -19.23 -31.35
CA SER A 81 -10.90 -19.71 -30.57
C SER A 81 -10.52 -19.99 -29.11
N MET A 82 -9.42 -20.72 -28.89
CA MET A 82 -8.92 -21.02 -27.54
C MET A 82 -8.57 -19.76 -26.77
N VAL A 83 -7.85 -18.81 -27.39
CA VAL A 83 -7.50 -17.53 -26.75
C VAL A 83 -8.75 -16.74 -26.40
N SER A 84 -9.74 -16.66 -27.30
CA SER A 84 -11.01 -16.00 -27.00
C SER A 84 -11.73 -16.66 -25.83
N PHE A 85 -11.82 -17.99 -25.81
CA PHE A 85 -12.44 -18.74 -24.73
C PHE A 85 -11.73 -18.51 -23.39
N THR A 86 -10.40 -18.61 -23.38
CA THR A 86 -9.58 -18.36 -22.18
C THR A 86 -9.72 -16.92 -21.69
N SER A 87 -9.78 -15.94 -22.59
CA SER A 87 -10.02 -14.54 -22.23
C SER A 87 -11.38 -14.35 -21.58
N THR A 88 -12.44 -14.94 -22.15
CA THR A 88 -13.79 -14.86 -21.56
C THR A 88 -13.83 -15.56 -20.20
N LEU A 89 -13.16 -16.70 -20.04
CA LEU A 89 -13.09 -17.39 -18.76
C LEU A 89 -12.33 -16.55 -17.71
N ALA A 90 -11.19 -15.96 -18.08
CA ALA A 90 -10.40 -15.11 -17.20
C ALA A 90 -11.18 -13.87 -16.76
N GLU A 91 -11.94 -13.23 -17.65
CA GLU A 91 -12.79 -12.08 -17.32
C GLU A 91 -13.90 -12.47 -16.34
N ASN A 92 -14.56 -13.62 -16.56
CA ASN A 92 -15.59 -14.12 -15.66
C ASN A 92 -15.03 -14.48 -14.27
N VAL A 93 -13.87 -15.13 -14.22
CA VAL A 93 -13.21 -15.48 -12.95
C VAL A 93 -12.78 -14.21 -12.22
N SER A 94 -12.13 -13.27 -12.90
CA SER A 94 -11.69 -12.00 -12.31
C SER A 94 -12.86 -11.17 -11.81
N GLY A 95 -13.97 -11.12 -12.57
CA GLY A 95 -15.20 -10.45 -12.15
C GLY A 95 -15.79 -11.06 -10.88
N LYS A 96 -15.84 -12.40 -10.78
CA LYS A 96 -16.30 -13.09 -9.57
C LYS A 96 -15.38 -12.86 -8.37
N VAL A 97 -14.06 -12.89 -8.58
CA VAL A 97 -13.07 -12.61 -7.52
C VAL A 97 -13.24 -11.18 -7.01
N ARG A 98 -13.38 -10.19 -7.90
CA ARG A 98 -13.61 -8.80 -7.51
C ARG A 98 -14.90 -8.62 -6.69
N GLN A 99 -15.98 -9.29 -7.07
CA GLN A 99 -17.23 -9.26 -6.31
C GLN A 99 -17.06 -9.89 -4.92
N LEU A 100 -16.32 -11.00 -4.83
CA LEU A 100 -16.01 -11.65 -3.56
C LEU A 100 -15.13 -10.76 -2.69
N ASP A 101 -14.12 -10.10 -3.26
CA ASP A 101 -13.24 -9.19 -2.52
C ASP A 101 -14.00 -7.98 -1.98
N LEU A 102 -14.93 -7.42 -2.76
CA LEU A 102 -15.82 -6.36 -2.29
C LEU A 102 -16.70 -6.84 -1.14
N ALA A 103 -17.33 -8.02 -1.28
CA ALA A 103 -18.14 -8.59 -0.21
C ALA A 103 -17.31 -8.86 1.06
N LYS A 104 -16.09 -9.40 0.91
CA LYS A 104 -15.15 -9.62 2.01
C LYS A 104 -14.77 -8.31 2.68
N SER A 105 -14.42 -7.28 1.91
CA SER A 105 -14.09 -5.96 2.45
C SER A 105 -15.25 -5.36 3.24
N HIS A 106 -16.48 -5.51 2.76
CA HIS A 106 -17.67 -5.04 3.48
C HIS A 106 -17.90 -5.83 4.77
N VAL A 107 -17.72 -7.15 4.75
CA VAL A 107 -17.86 -7.98 5.95
C VAL A 107 -16.79 -7.63 6.98
N THR A 108 -15.53 -7.46 6.58
CA THR A 108 -14.45 -7.04 7.48
C THR A 108 -14.73 -5.66 8.08
N ALA A 109 -15.21 -4.70 7.28
CA ALA A 109 -15.59 -3.38 7.79
C ALA A 109 -16.78 -3.46 8.76
N CYS A 110 -17.77 -4.32 8.49
CA CYS A 110 -18.89 -4.55 9.39
C CYS A 110 -18.45 -5.19 10.72
N MET A 111 -17.55 -6.18 10.65
CA MET A 111 -17.00 -6.85 11.82
C MET A 111 -16.24 -5.87 12.72
N GLN A 112 -15.35 -5.05 12.16
CA GLN A 112 -14.66 -4.00 12.89
C GLN A 112 -15.65 -3.06 13.59
N ARG A 113 -16.69 -2.62 12.89
CA ARG A 113 -17.73 -1.75 13.48
C ARG A 113 -18.47 -2.42 14.65
N VAL A 114 -18.77 -3.72 14.54
CA VAL A 114 -19.41 -4.46 15.63
C VAL A 114 -18.47 -4.55 16.84
N GLU A 115 -17.19 -4.80 16.61
CA GLU A 115 -16.16 -4.79 17.66
C GLU A 115 -16.07 -3.42 18.34
N ASP A 116 -16.04 -2.32 17.57
CA ASP A 116 -15.98 -0.97 18.12
C ASP A 116 -17.23 -0.61 18.96
N VAL A 117 -18.43 -1.04 18.52
CA VAL A 117 -19.69 -0.83 19.27
C VAL A 117 -19.74 -1.67 20.54
N LEU A 118 -19.26 -2.92 20.48
CA LEU A 118 -19.12 -3.78 21.66
C LEU A 118 -18.14 -3.16 22.65
N ASP A 119 -17.00 -2.67 22.17
CA ASP A 119 -16.00 -2.00 22.99
C ASP A 119 -16.56 -0.75 23.66
N LEU A 120 -17.35 0.06 22.95
CA LEU A 120 -18.02 1.22 23.53
C LEU A 120 -18.96 0.80 24.67
N LYS A 121 -19.74 -0.27 24.47
CA LYS A 121 -20.63 -0.83 25.51
C LYS A 121 -19.86 -1.34 26.72
N PHE A 122 -18.81 -2.13 26.49
CA PHE A 122 -17.94 -2.62 27.56
C PHE A 122 -17.26 -1.49 28.33
N CYS A 123 -16.80 -0.43 27.64
CA CYS A 123 -16.23 0.73 28.30
C CYS A 123 -17.28 1.47 29.12
N THR A 124 -18.50 1.66 28.60
CA THR A 124 -19.59 2.36 29.33
C THR A 124 -19.96 1.61 30.62
N ASP A 125 -20.21 0.30 30.52
CA ASP A 125 -20.60 -0.53 31.67
C ASP A 125 -19.44 -0.74 32.66
N GLY A 126 -18.22 -0.92 32.12
CA GLY A 126 -17.00 -1.09 32.89
C GLY A 126 -16.63 0.15 33.70
N VAL A 127 -16.67 1.34 33.08
CA VAL A 127 -16.41 2.61 33.78
C VAL A 127 -17.44 2.86 34.88
N GLN A 128 -18.73 2.61 34.61
CA GLN A 128 -19.77 2.81 35.62
C GLN A 128 -19.56 1.89 36.83
N THR A 129 -19.22 0.62 36.60
CA THR A 129 -18.95 -0.37 37.66
C THR A 129 -17.67 -0.04 38.43
N ALA A 130 -16.59 0.32 37.73
CA ALA A 130 -15.32 0.67 38.33
C ALA A 130 -15.44 1.93 39.21
N LEU A 131 -16.18 2.96 38.75
CA LEU A 131 -16.47 4.15 39.55
C LEU A 131 -17.32 3.85 40.79
N GLN A 132 -18.25 2.90 40.72
CA GLN A 132 -19.05 2.48 41.89
C GLN A 132 -18.22 1.72 42.93
N ASN A 133 -17.24 0.94 42.49
CA ASN A 133 -16.34 0.19 43.36
C ASN A 133 -15.12 0.98 43.85
N GLU A 134 -15.03 2.28 43.50
CA GLU A 134 -13.88 3.15 43.79
C GLU A 134 -12.55 2.63 43.22
N ASP A 135 -12.62 1.82 42.15
CA ASP A 135 -11.45 1.34 41.40
C ASP A 135 -11.13 2.31 40.26
N TYR A 136 -10.34 3.33 40.57
CA TYR A 136 -10.03 4.41 39.64
C TYR A 136 -9.07 4.00 38.53
N GLU A 137 -8.21 3.00 38.74
CA GLU A 137 -7.31 2.49 37.70
C GLU A 137 -8.07 1.75 36.60
N GLN A 138 -9.01 0.88 36.98
CA GLN A 138 -9.86 0.20 35.99
C GLN A 138 -10.73 1.20 35.23
N ALA A 139 -11.30 2.19 35.93
CA ALA A 139 -12.05 3.26 35.30
C ALA A 139 -11.18 4.03 34.28
N ALA A 140 -9.94 4.35 34.64
CA ALA A 140 -9.00 5.03 33.76
C ALA A 140 -8.60 4.17 32.55
N ALA A 141 -8.42 2.86 32.73
CA ALA A 141 -8.11 1.94 31.63
C ALA A 141 -9.24 1.88 30.59
N HIS A 142 -10.49 1.82 31.04
CA HIS A 142 -11.64 1.86 30.14
C HIS A 142 -11.79 3.23 29.43
N ILE A 143 -11.53 4.33 30.13
CA ILE A 143 -11.51 5.68 29.52
C ILE A 143 -10.38 5.81 28.50
N HIS A 144 -9.18 5.30 28.80
CA HIS A 144 -8.07 5.30 27.85
C HIS A 144 -8.41 4.55 26.56
N ARG A 145 -9.03 3.37 26.69
CA ARG A 145 -9.51 2.60 25.54
C ARG A 145 -10.56 3.39 24.74
N PHE A 146 -11.48 4.05 25.43
CA PHE A 146 -12.46 4.93 24.80
C PHE A 146 -11.81 6.10 24.04
N LEU A 147 -10.82 6.77 24.62
CA LEU A 147 -10.08 7.87 23.97
C LEU A 147 -9.28 7.41 22.75
N SER A 148 -8.99 6.10 22.65
CA SER A 148 -8.34 5.50 21.49
C SER A 148 -9.31 5.16 20.35
N LEU A 149 -10.62 5.19 20.60
CA LEU A 149 -11.65 4.95 19.58
C LEU A 149 -11.93 6.25 18.79
N ASP A 150 -12.13 6.14 17.48
CA ASP A 150 -12.54 7.28 16.66
C ASP A 150 -14.06 7.49 16.76
N GLU A 151 -14.45 8.43 17.62
CA GLU A 151 -15.85 8.81 17.83
C GLU A 151 -16.55 9.24 16.53
N ASN A 152 -15.84 9.87 15.58
CA ASN A 152 -16.44 10.32 14.33
C ASN A 152 -16.86 9.16 13.44
N VAL A 153 -16.04 8.10 13.37
CA VAL A 153 -16.34 6.90 12.58
C VAL A 153 -17.57 6.17 13.14
N LEU A 154 -17.70 6.14 14.46
CA LEU A 154 -18.85 5.53 15.14
C LEU A 154 -20.14 6.33 14.95
N ARG A 155 -20.07 7.67 15.05
CA ARG A 155 -21.23 8.56 14.83
C ARG A 155 -21.75 8.54 13.39
N MET A 156 -20.86 8.41 12.39
CA MET A 156 -21.26 8.35 10.98
C MET A 156 -21.96 7.04 10.59
N THR A 157 -21.93 6.03 11.46
CA THR A 157 -22.53 4.71 11.20
C THR A 157 -24.05 4.73 11.43
N GLU A 158 -24.54 5.63 12.28
CA GLU A 158 -25.96 5.81 12.54
C GLU A 158 -26.48 6.92 11.64
N GLY A 159 -26.96 6.56 10.44
CA GLY A 159 -27.56 7.51 9.52
C GLY A 159 -28.66 8.34 10.23
N SER A 160 -28.35 9.61 10.48
CA SER A 160 -29.26 10.73 10.78
C SER A 160 -30.52 10.45 11.62
N ASN A 161 -30.49 9.51 12.55
CA ASN A 161 -31.55 9.33 13.54
C ASN A 161 -31.06 9.91 14.86
N GLU A 162 -31.41 11.18 15.04
CA GLU A 162 -31.24 11.95 16.27
C GLU A 162 -31.80 11.16 17.47
N GLY A 163 -30.93 10.72 18.38
CA GLY A 163 -31.31 10.10 19.66
C GLY A 163 -31.04 8.60 19.82
N SER A 164 -29.95 8.08 19.25
CA SER A 164 -29.55 6.69 19.42
C SER A 164 -28.88 6.40 20.78
N THR A 165 -28.98 5.14 21.21
CA THR A 165 -28.30 4.55 22.38
C THR A 165 -26.77 4.79 22.39
N LEU A 166 -26.17 5.08 21.24
CA LEU A 166 -24.74 5.35 21.11
C LEU A 166 -24.38 6.74 21.66
N ASP A 167 -25.17 7.76 21.32
CA ASP A 167 -24.95 9.14 21.78
C ASP A 167 -25.07 9.27 23.31
N THR A 168 -26.02 8.54 23.91
CA THR A 168 -26.14 8.46 25.38
C THR A 168 -24.93 7.76 26.01
N SER A 169 -24.37 6.75 25.34
CA SER A 169 -23.15 6.04 25.81
C SER A 169 -21.92 6.98 25.76
N PHE A 170 -21.77 7.78 24.69
CA PHE A 170 -20.73 8.81 24.60
C PHE A 170 -20.89 9.87 25.68
N GLN A 171 -22.11 10.37 25.90
CA GLN A 171 -22.37 11.36 26.95
C GLN A 171 -22.03 10.82 28.34
N LEU A 172 -22.40 9.58 28.65
CA LEU A 172 -22.07 8.93 29.92
C LEU A 172 -20.56 8.76 30.09
N LEU A 173 -19.84 8.37 29.05
CA LEU A 173 -18.39 8.22 29.08
C LEU A 173 -17.67 9.55 29.29
N HIS A 174 -18.07 10.63 28.61
CA HIS A 174 -17.52 11.96 28.86
C HIS A 174 -17.85 12.51 30.25
N GLU A 175 -19.06 12.23 30.75
CA GLU A 175 -19.41 12.59 32.12
C GLU A 175 -18.53 11.82 33.13
N ALA A 176 -18.33 10.53 32.91
CA ALA A 176 -17.47 9.69 33.73
C ALA A 176 -16.00 10.11 33.66
N GLU A 177 -15.50 10.48 32.48
CA GLU A 177 -14.17 11.06 32.28
C GLU A 177 -13.99 12.35 33.09
N SER A 178 -14.95 13.28 33.00
CA SER A 178 -14.92 14.54 33.76
C SER A 178 -14.96 14.30 35.27
N LYS A 179 -15.78 13.34 35.72
CA LYS A 179 -15.83 12.92 37.13
C LYS A 179 -14.51 12.30 37.58
N LEU A 180 -13.95 11.38 36.81
CA LEU A 180 -12.69 10.71 37.15
C LEU A 180 -11.54 11.71 37.24
N LYS A 181 -11.43 12.64 36.28
CA LYS A 181 -10.44 13.74 36.33
C LYS A 181 -10.49 14.49 37.65
N LYS A 182 -11.68 14.93 38.07
CA LYS A 182 -11.87 15.65 39.35
C LYS A 182 -11.50 14.80 40.57
N ILE A 183 -11.88 13.53 40.58
CA ILE A 183 -11.59 12.61 41.69
C ILE A 183 -10.08 12.36 41.79
N VAL A 184 -9.41 12.08 40.67
CA VAL A 184 -7.96 11.85 40.61
C VAL A 184 -7.20 13.08 41.10
N HIS A 185 -7.57 14.30 40.67
CA HIS A 185 -6.95 15.51 41.21
C HIS A 185 -7.11 15.65 42.72
N LYS A 186 -8.34 15.48 43.22
CA LYS A 186 -8.64 15.63 44.65
C LYS A 186 -7.91 14.59 45.49
N ASN A 187 -7.92 13.32 45.05
CA ASN A 187 -7.29 12.22 45.79
C ASN A 187 -5.76 12.29 45.70
N PHE A 188 -5.20 12.71 44.57
CA PHE A 188 -3.76 12.97 44.45
C PHE A 188 -3.33 14.08 45.43
N ASP A 189 -4.03 15.21 45.43
CA ASP A 189 -3.70 16.32 46.33
C ASP A 189 -3.86 15.87 47.79
N ALA A 190 -4.90 15.12 48.13
CA ALA A 190 -5.08 14.56 49.47
C ALA A 190 -3.94 13.60 49.88
N ALA A 191 -3.50 12.72 48.97
CA ALA A 191 -2.40 11.78 49.21
C ALA A 191 -1.06 12.50 49.44
N VAL A 192 -0.83 13.60 48.72
CA VAL A 192 0.32 14.49 48.95
C VAL A 192 0.27 15.10 50.35
N HIS A 193 -0.89 15.57 50.80
CA HIS A 193 -1.05 16.15 52.15
C HIS A 193 -0.90 15.11 53.27
N SER A 194 -1.34 13.87 53.06
CA SER A 194 -1.18 12.78 54.03
C SER A 194 0.20 12.12 53.99
N LYS A 195 1.11 12.58 53.11
CA LYS A 195 2.44 11.99 52.85
C LYS A 195 2.39 10.50 52.53
N ASP A 196 1.32 10.03 51.86
CA ASP A 196 1.18 8.63 51.44
C ASP A 196 1.80 8.41 50.05
N VAL A 197 3.06 7.95 50.04
CA VAL A 197 3.83 7.71 48.82
C VAL A 197 3.15 6.70 47.88
N ALA A 198 2.55 5.65 48.44
CA ALA A 198 1.93 4.59 47.63
C ALA A 198 0.71 5.11 46.86
N SER A 199 -0.13 5.90 47.51
CA SER A 199 -1.29 6.52 46.87
C SER A 199 -0.87 7.59 45.85
N VAL A 200 0.17 8.39 46.13
CA VAL A 200 0.70 9.38 45.18
C VAL A 200 1.15 8.70 43.89
N GLU A 201 1.94 7.62 43.98
CA GLU A 201 2.38 6.86 42.80
C GLU A 201 1.21 6.20 42.07
N ARG A 202 0.22 5.67 42.81
CA ARG A 202 -1.00 5.07 42.24
C ARG A 202 -1.77 6.07 41.39
N PHE A 203 -2.09 7.24 41.93
CA PHE A 203 -2.80 8.29 41.19
C PHE A 203 -1.93 8.93 40.09
N PHE A 204 -0.61 8.97 40.26
CA PHE A 204 0.31 9.47 39.25
C PHE A 204 0.24 8.66 37.94
N LYS A 205 0.08 7.33 38.03
CA LYS A 205 -0.08 6.42 36.89
C LYS A 205 -1.39 6.60 36.12
N ILE A 206 -2.39 7.23 36.75
CA ILE A 206 -3.73 7.41 36.15
C ILE A 206 -3.75 8.62 35.21
N PHE A 207 -2.99 9.68 35.49
CA PHE A 207 -2.96 10.90 34.67
C PHE A 207 -2.70 10.66 33.17
N PRO A 208 -1.73 9.81 32.76
CA PRO A 208 -1.53 9.45 31.36
C PRO A 208 -2.76 8.80 30.72
N LEU A 209 -3.41 7.89 31.43
CA LEU A 209 -4.54 7.11 30.92
C LEU A 209 -5.75 8.01 30.57
N ILE A 210 -5.89 9.14 31.25
CA ILE A 210 -6.97 10.13 31.02
C ILE A 210 -6.52 11.31 30.15
N ASN A 211 -5.41 11.16 29.42
CA ASN A 211 -4.80 12.15 28.53
C ASN A 211 -4.43 13.47 29.24
N LEU A 212 -3.94 13.38 30.49
CA LEU A 212 -3.47 14.50 31.31
C LEU A 212 -1.98 14.35 31.65
N HIS A 213 -1.16 14.02 30.66
CA HIS A 213 0.27 13.78 30.81
C HIS A 213 1.00 14.99 31.44
N ASP A 214 0.89 16.17 30.83
CA ASP A 214 1.62 17.36 31.28
C ASP A 214 1.22 17.80 32.70
N GLU A 215 -0.06 17.66 33.04
CA GLU A 215 -0.56 18.06 34.34
C GLU A 215 -0.11 17.09 35.44
N GLY A 216 -0.13 15.78 35.15
CA GLY A 216 0.40 14.75 36.05
C GLY A 216 1.88 14.96 36.35
N LEU A 217 2.70 15.19 35.31
CA LEU A 217 4.13 15.51 35.46
C LEU A 217 4.35 16.79 36.26
N THR A 218 3.57 17.84 36.00
CA THR A 218 3.68 19.11 36.72
C THR A 218 3.37 18.95 38.20
N LYS A 219 2.29 18.24 38.54
CA LYS A 219 1.91 17.99 39.95
C LYS A 219 2.93 17.11 40.66
N PHE A 220 3.40 16.05 40.02
CA PHE A 220 4.39 15.15 40.60
C PHE A 220 5.76 15.82 40.77
N SER A 221 6.20 16.62 39.80
CA SER A 221 7.43 17.42 39.93
C SER A 221 7.36 18.41 41.09
N LYS A 222 6.21 19.07 41.28
CA LYS A 222 5.98 19.95 42.44
C LYS A 222 6.07 19.18 43.76
N TYR A 223 5.44 18.01 43.84
CA TYR A 223 5.51 17.14 45.02
C TYR A 223 6.97 16.75 45.35
N LEU A 224 7.72 16.25 44.37
CA LEU A 224 9.12 15.87 44.57
C LEU A 224 9.99 17.08 44.96
N SER A 225 9.76 18.24 44.34
CA SER A 225 10.49 19.47 44.68
C SER A 225 10.23 19.92 46.13
N ALA A 226 8.99 19.78 46.61
CA ALA A 226 8.65 20.09 48.00
C ALA A 226 9.32 19.12 48.98
N GLN A 227 9.39 17.84 48.64
CA GLN A 227 10.07 16.82 49.46
C GLN A 227 11.59 17.06 49.52
N ILE A 228 12.21 17.41 48.39
CA ILE A 228 13.62 17.80 48.33
C ILE A 228 13.84 19.06 49.18
N SER A 229 12.95 20.06 49.07
CA SER A 229 13.04 21.30 49.86
C SER A 229 12.94 21.06 51.36
N GLU A 230 11.99 20.23 51.83
CA GLU A 230 11.83 19.88 53.25
C GLU A 230 13.09 19.15 53.79
N THR A 231 13.63 18.23 52.99
CA THR A 231 14.86 17.50 53.35
C THR A 231 16.08 18.42 53.36
N ALA A 232 16.19 19.32 52.40
CA ALA A 232 17.26 20.30 52.32
C ALA A 232 17.22 21.29 53.50
N GLU A 233 16.03 21.76 53.88
CA GLU A 233 15.82 22.68 54.99
C GLU A 233 16.16 22.02 56.34
N THR A 234 15.77 20.76 56.54
CA THR A 234 16.15 20.03 57.75
C THR A 234 17.67 19.83 57.87
N ASN A 235 18.34 19.46 56.77
CA ASN A 235 19.80 19.35 56.71
C ASN A 235 20.50 20.70 56.96
N LEU A 236 19.97 21.79 56.40
CA LEU A 236 20.49 23.14 56.61
C LEU A 236 20.33 23.60 58.07
N ASN A 237 19.17 23.36 58.67
CA ASN A 237 18.92 23.70 60.07
C ASN A 237 19.85 22.92 61.01
N GLN A 238 20.11 21.65 60.71
CA GLN A 238 21.11 20.85 61.44
C GLN A 238 22.52 21.46 61.30
N ALA A 239 22.93 21.82 60.08
CA ALA A 239 24.21 22.48 59.82
C ALA A 239 24.37 23.81 60.59
N LEU A 240 23.31 24.63 60.64
CA LEU A 240 23.29 25.90 61.38
C LEU A 240 23.34 25.73 62.90
N SER A 241 22.88 24.59 63.42
CA SER A 241 22.90 24.30 64.87
C SER A 241 24.28 23.92 65.41
N VAL A 242 25.26 23.64 64.54
CA VAL A 242 26.61 23.23 64.93
C VAL A 242 27.42 24.45 65.43
N LYS A 243 27.96 24.36 66.64
CA LYS A 243 28.75 25.44 67.26
C LYS A 243 30.06 25.68 66.51
N SER A 244 30.43 26.96 66.36
CA SER A 244 31.65 27.46 65.70
C SER A 244 32.99 27.05 66.35
N SER A 245 32.97 26.27 67.44
CA SER A 245 34.17 25.70 68.07
C SER A 245 34.56 24.33 67.49
N ASP A 246 33.76 23.76 66.59
CA ASP A 246 34.02 22.46 65.99
C ASP A 246 35.02 22.57 64.82
N LYS A 247 36.05 21.71 64.80
CA LYS A 247 37.08 21.68 63.75
C LYS A 247 36.50 21.43 62.36
N ARG A 248 35.29 20.86 62.26
CA ARG A 248 34.58 20.64 60.99
C ARG A 248 33.82 21.85 60.47
N SER A 249 33.70 22.95 61.24
CA SER A 249 32.92 24.14 60.88
C SER A 249 33.22 24.70 59.47
N THR A 250 34.44 24.54 58.97
CA THR A 250 34.85 25.00 57.63
C THR A 250 34.27 24.18 56.48
N VAL A 251 33.81 22.94 56.71
CA VAL A 251 33.35 22.02 55.66
C VAL A 251 31.84 21.73 55.71
N ILE A 252 31.17 22.03 56.85
CA ILE A 252 29.74 21.70 57.08
C ILE A 252 28.82 22.19 55.94
N PHE A 253 29.01 23.40 55.43
CA PHE A 253 28.18 23.91 54.34
C PHE A 253 28.44 23.20 53.00
N ALA A 254 29.68 22.80 52.73
CA ALA A 254 30.01 22.00 51.55
C ALA A 254 29.41 20.59 51.66
N ASP A 255 29.44 19.98 52.85
CA ASP A 255 28.78 18.70 53.11
C ASP A 255 27.25 18.83 52.95
N THR A 256 26.65 19.93 53.41
CA THR A 256 25.21 20.19 53.28
C THR A 256 24.78 20.33 51.81
N ILE A 257 25.56 21.02 50.97
CA ILE A 257 25.31 21.10 49.53
C ILE A 257 25.47 19.73 48.87
N THR A 258 26.44 18.93 49.31
CA THR A 258 26.64 17.56 48.81
C THR A 258 25.40 16.70 49.10
N LEU A 259 24.85 16.79 50.32
CA LEU A 259 23.61 16.10 50.70
C LEU A 259 22.40 16.55 49.86
N LEU A 260 22.34 17.83 49.47
CA LEU A 260 21.29 18.32 48.56
C LEU A 260 21.39 17.66 47.19
N PHE A 261 22.57 17.65 46.56
CA PHE A 261 22.75 17.04 45.24
C PHE A 261 22.56 15.52 45.27
N GLU A 262 23.04 14.85 46.33
CA GLU A 262 22.79 13.42 46.52
C GLU A 262 21.29 13.13 46.69
N GLY A 263 20.57 13.98 47.44
CA GLY A 263 19.12 13.89 47.59
C GLY A 263 18.38 14.03 46.27
N ILE A 264 18.75 15.02 45.44
CA ILE A 264 18.18 15.20 44.10
C ILE A 264 18.46 13.97 43.23
N ALA A 265 19.72 13.51 43.17
CA ALA A 265 20.10 12.36 42.37
C ALA A 265 19.31 11.10 42.76
N ARG A 266 19.16 10.86 44.07
CA ARG A 266 18.40 9.71 44.60
C ARG A 266 16.92 9.78 44.24
N VAL A 267 16.29 10.96 44.34
CA VAL A 267 14.89 11.14 43.97
C VAL A 267 14.68 10.88 42.48
N VAL A 268 15.58 11.38 41.62
CA VAL A 268 15.54 11.13 40.18
C VAL A 268 15.73 9.64 39.89
N GLU A 269 16.72 8.99 40.48
CA GLU A 269 17.01 7.57 40.26
C GLU A 269 15.84 6.65 40.66
N ILE A 270 15.15 6.97 41.76
CA ILE A 270 13.99 6.18 42.24
C ILE A 270 12.78 6.35 41.30
N HIS A 271 12.48 7.58 40.87
CA HIS A 271 11.25 7.86 40.14
C HIS A 271 11.40 7.87 38.61
N GLN A 272 12.62 7.85 38.07
CA GLN A 272 12.87 7.78 36.62
C GLN A 272 12.20 6.55 35.96
N PRO A 273 12.33 5.32 36.49
CA PRO A 273 11.69 4.14 35.89
C PRO A 273 10.16 4.26 35.85
N LEU A 274 9.58 4.92 36.85
CA LEU A 274 8.14 5.16 36.94
C LEU A 274 7.66 6.11 35.83
N VAL A 275 8.41 7.18 35.56
CA VAL A 275 8.08 8.10 34.48
C VAL A 275 8.25 7.41 33.12
N GLU A 276 9.38 6.76 32.87
CA GLU A 276 9.68 6.09 31.59
C GLU A 276 8.69 4.96 31.23
N THR A 277 8.06 4.34 32.22
CA THR A 277 7.11 3.24 31.98
C THR A 277 5.71 3.73 31.63
N TYR A 278 5.29 4.89 32.16
CA TYR A 278 3.88 5.33 32.12
C TYR A 278 3.64 6.62 31.34
N TYR A 279 4.69 7.39 31.02
CA TYR A 279 4.63 8.66 30.27
C TYR A 279 5.51 8.58 29.03
#